data_AF-A0A512DBN1-F1
#
_entry.id   AF-A0A512DBN1-F1
#
_cell.length_a   1.000
_cell.length_b   1.000
_cell.length_c   1.000
_cell.angle_alpha   90.00
_cell.angle_beta   90.00
_cell.angle_gamma   90.00
#
_symmetry.space_group_name_H-M   'P 1'
#
loop_
_entity.id
_entity.type
_entity.pdbx_description
1 polymer ?
#
loop_
_entity_poly.entity_id
_entity_poly.type
_entity_poly.pdbx_seq_one_letter_code
_entity_poly.pdbx_strand_id
1 'polypeptide(L)'
;MNQLVMERTAPRAAAAARPVRRPTVTSPVAGPHEVRSMVGVAAGVIAILVLAVWSFTQGWGRDPVVGPGELAVDGGIVRVEGALSAARPAHAMPGMGTDEDPVADGDRRVSVDITLLAGASELRYAGEDFALTVDGEPASHLLHRDVLPGEVLPPGTSLSATLLFDVPAEATVGMLSYDGGPATEVVLPAEAEQSVAGDATTVDDGAAADAGHGAPEHG
;
A
#
# COMPACT_ATOMS: atom_id res chain seq x y z
N MET A 1 26.15 29.37 -22.79
CA MET A 1 26.30 29.79 -24.20
C MET A 1 26.24 28.55 -25.07
N ASN A 2 25.11 28.32 -25.75
CA ASN A 2 25.02 27.91 -27.14
C ASN A 2 23.54 27.84 -27.51
N GLN A 3 23.09 28.90 -28.18
CA GLN A 3 21.85 28.94 -28.92
C GLN A 3 21.99 28.03 -30.15
N LEU A 4 20.92 27.32 -30.50
CA LEU A 4 20.65 27.01 -31.91
C LEU A 4 19.15 26.98 -32.13
N VAL A 5 18.70 28.14 -32.62
CA VAL A 5 17.47 28.39 -33.36
C VAL A 5 17.44 27.49 -34.59
N MET A 6 16.31 26.84 -34.87
CA MET A 6 15.87 26.65 -36.26
C MET A 6 14.34 26.48 -36.33
N GLU A 7 13.69 27.58 -36.70
CA GLU A 7 12.38 27.59 -37.32
C GLU A 7 12.41 26.76 -38.62
N ARG A 8 11.38 25.94 -38.85
CA ARG A 8 10.95 25.60 -40.21
C ARG A 8 9.43 25.65 -40.35
N THR A 9 9.07 26.67 -41.11
CA THR A 9 7.83 27.02 -41.79
C THR A 9 7.17 25.88 -42.59
N ALA A 10 5.83 25.99 -42.65
CA ALA A 10 4.79 25.18 -43.33
C ALA A 10 5.04 24.82 -44.82
N PRO A 11 4.20 23.95 -45.43
CA PRO A 11 3.02 24.46 -46.15
C PRO A 11 1.76 23.56 -46.20
N ARG A 12 0.60 24.23 -46.07
CA ARG A 12 -0.61 24.20 -46.91
C ARG A 12 -0.83 22.99 -47.85
N ALA A 13 -1.88 22.21 -47.57
CA ALA A 13 -2.61 21.45 -48.57
C ALA A 13 -4.11 21.80 -48.51
N ALA A 14 -4.61 22.31 -49.62
CA ALA A 14 -6.01 22.59 -49.88
C ALA A 14 -6.70 21.34 -50.42
N ALA A 15 -7.95 21.07 -50.04
CA ALA A 15 -8.89 20.39 -50.93
C ALA A 15 -10.35 20.47 -50.45
N ALA A 16 -11.19 20.79 -51.43
CA ALA A 16 -12.56 20.33 -51.61
C ALA A 16 -13.68 20.97 -50.76
N ALA A 17 -14.26 22.01 -51.38
CA ALA A 17 -15.65 22.42 -51.23
C ALA A 17 -16.61 21.22 -51.40
N ARG A 18 -17.65 21.16 -50.57
CA ARG A 18 -18.87 20.37 -50.83
C ARG A 18 -20.12 21.24 -50.68
N PRO A 19 -21.14 21.04 -51.53
CA PRO A 19 -22.29 21.92 -51.66
C PRO A 19 -23.37 21.74 -50.59
N VAL A 20 -24.05 22.88 -50.38
CA VAL A 20 -25.26 23.19 -49.63
C VAL A 20 -26.36 22.11 -49.72
N ARG A 21 -26.88 21.68 -48.55
CA ARG A 21 -28.28 21.23 -48.40
C ARG A 21 -28.91 22.01 -47.26
N ARG A 22 -29.92 22.83 -47.59
CA ARG A 22 -30.83 23.48 -46.63
C ARG A 22 -31.90 22.47 -46.21
N PRO A 23 -32.01 22.08 -44.93
CA PRO A 23 -33.24 21.55 -44.40
C PRO A 23 -34.17 22.69 -43.95
N THR A 24 -35.41 22.55 -44.38
CA THR A 24 -36.59 23.38 -44.16
C THR A 24 -36.75 23.81 -42.71
N VAL A 25 -36.86 25.12 -42.48
CA VAL A 25 -37.31 25.72 -41.22
C VAL A 25 -38.78 25.35 -41.03
N THR A 26 -39.06 24.52 -40.03
CA THR A 26 -40.43 24.33 -39.51
C THR A 26 -40.46 25.03 -38.16
N SER A 27 -41.14 26.18 -38.10
CA SER A 27 -41.28 26.98 -36.89
C SER A 27 -42.08 26.21 -35.82
N PRO A 28 -41.55 26.02 -34.60
CA PRO A 28 -42.40 25.69 -33.46
C PRO A 28 -43.12 26.96 -33.00
N VAL A 29 -44.45 26.88 -33.01
CA VAL A 29 -45.36 27.81 -32.34
C VAL A 29 -44.95 27.93 -30.87
N ALA A 30 -44.64 29.15 -30.44
CA ALA A 30 -44.33 29.48 -29.06
C ALA A 30 -45.57 29.28 -28.18
N GLY A 31 -45.59 28.19 -27.41
CA GLY A 31 -46.46 28.06 -26.24
C GLY A 31 -45.80 28.75 -25.03
N PRO A 32 -46.54 29.49 -24.20
CA PRO A 32 -46.03 30.02 -22.95
C PRO A 32 -46.00 28.89 -21.90
N HIS A 33 -44.94 28.07 -21.91
CA HIS A 33 -44.67 27.14 -20.81
C HIS A 33 -43.56 27.66 -19.91
N GLU A 34 -44.01 28.23 -18.80
CA GLU A 34 -43.43 28.15 -17.45
C GLU A 34 -41.92 28.31 -17.30
N VAL A 35 -41.51 29.54 -17.06
CA VAL A 35 -40.30 29.88 -16.31
C VAL A 35 -40.50 29.49 -14.84
N ARG A 36 -40.47 28.18 -14.54
CA ARG A 36 -40.65 27.69 -13.17
C ARG A 36 -39.94 26.36 -12.91
N SER A 37 -38.65 26.24 -13.23
CA SER A 37 -37.86 25.08 -12.79
C SER A 37 -36.33 25.24 -12.73
N MET A 38 -35.80 26.47 -12.62
CA MET A 38 -34.37 26.64 -12.32
C MET A 38 -34.05 26.76 -10.81
N VAL A 39 -35.02 27.16 -9.99
CA VAL A 39 -34.82 27.31 -8.53
C VAL A 39 -34.80 25.95 -7.80
N GLY A 40 -35.57 24.96 -8.29
CA GLY A 40 -35.66 23.63 -7.66
C GLY A 40 -34.39 22.79 -7.80
N VAL A 41 -33.70 22.88 -8.94
CA VAL A 41 -32.48 22.09 -9.20
C VAL A 41 -31.30 22.60 -8.36
N ALA A 42 -31.13 23.93 -8.25
CA ALA A 42 -30.09 24.52 -7.42
C ALA A 42 -30.27 24.17 -5.93
N ALA A 43 -31.51 24.20 -5.42
CA ALA A 43 -31.81 23.82 -4.05
C ALA A 43 -31.53 22.33 -3.77
N GLY A 44 -31.81 21.44 -4.73
CA GLY A 44 -31.52 20.01 -4.61
C GLY A 44 -30.03 19.70 -4.54
N VAL A 45 -29.20 20.35 -5.37
CA VAL A 45 -27.74 20.17 -5.34
C VAL A 45 -27.14 20.68 -4.03
N ILE A 46 -27.60 21.84 -3.54
CA ILE A 46 -27.16 22.38 -2.25
C ILE A 46 -27.53 21.43 -1.10
N ALA A 47 -28.74 20.87 -1.11
CA ALA A 47 -29.16 19.91 -0.08
C ALA A 47 -28.30 18.63 -0.09
N ILE A 48 -27.95 18.11 -1.27
CA ILE A 48 -27.06 16.94 -1.40
C ILE A 48 -25.64 17.28 -0.92
N LEU A 49 -25.12 18.47 -1.25
CA LEU A 49 -23.80 18.90 -0.80
C LEU A 49 -23.76 19.13 0.71
N VAL A 50 -24.81 19.71 1.31
CA VAL A 50 -24.93 19.87 2.76
C VAL A 50 -25.02 18.51 3.44
N LEU A 51 -25.79 17.55 2.91
CA LEU A 51 -25.84 16.18 3.44
C LEU A 51 -24.51 15.44 3.26
N ALA A 52 -23.79 15.65 2.17
CA ALA A 52 -22.47 15.05 1.96
C ALA A 52 -21.42 15.61 2.94
N VAL A 53 -21.41 16.92 3.16
CA VAL A 53 -20.53 17.57 4.15
C VAL A 53 -20.93 17.19 5.59
N TRP A 54 -22.23 17.02 5.86
CA TRP A 54 -22.69 16.63 7.19
C TRP A 54 -22.40 15.16 7.50
N SER A 55 -22.56 14.25 6.53
CA SER A 55 -22.11 12.86 6.66
C SER A 55 -20.60 12.74 6.82
N PHE A 56 -19.83 13.60 6.15
CA PHE A 56 -18.37 13.65 6.30
C PHE A 56 -17.94 14.08 7.71
N THR A 57 -18.68 15.00 8.34
CA THR A 57 -18.38 15.47 9.71
C THR A 57 -18.87 14.52 10.80
N GLN A 58 -19.89 13.69 10.56
CA GLN A 58 -20.37 12.70 11.54
C GLN A 58 -19.49 11.44 11.66
N GLY A 59 -18.53 11.24 10.76
CA GLY A 59 -17.52 10.17 10.88
C GLY A 59 -16.41 10.46 11.88
N TRP A 60 -16.30 11.69 12.38
CA TRP A 60 -15.13 12.19 13.12
C TRP A 60 -15.15 11.98 14.64
N GLY A 61 -16.03 11.13 15.17
CA GLY A 61 -16.15 10.96 16.63
C GLY A 61 -16.67 9.60 17.09
N ARG A 62 -16.58 8.57 16.26
CA ARG A 62 -16.79 7.20 16.74
C ARG A 62 -15.42 6.62 17.06
N ASP A 63 -15.26 6.13 18.29
CA ASP A 63 -14.14 5.27 18.62
C ASP A 63 -14.06 4.17 17.56
N PRO A 64 -12.88 3.91 16.98
CA PRO A 64 -12.75 2.91 15.96
C PRO A 64 -13.23 1.57 16.53
N VAL A 65 -14.20 0.95 15.84
CA VAL A 65 -14.62 -0.41 16.19
C VAL A 65 -13.49 -1.33 15.76
N VAL A 66 -12.72 -1.80 16.74
CA VAL A 66 -11.54 -2.64 16.52
C VAL A 66 -11.98 -4.06 16.18
N GLY A 67 -11.63 -4.53 14.99
CA GLY A 67 -11.80 -5.92 14.58
C GLY A 67 -10.66 -6.84 15.05
N PRO A 68 -10.76 -8.16 14.81
CA PRO A 68 -9.63 -9.07 14.99
C PRO A 68 -8.44 -8.64 14.12
N GLY A 69 -7.24 -8.60 14.70
CA GLY A 69 -6.03 -8.13 14.01
C GLY A 69 -5.89 -6.61 13.99
N GLU A 70 -6.74 -5.87 14.70
CA GLU A 70 -6.63 -4.41 14.82
C GLU A 70 -6.35 -4.01 16.28
N LEU A 71 -5.71 -2.85 16.44
CA LEU A 71 -5.43 -2.21 17.72
C LEU A 71 -5.95 -0.78 17.66
N ALA A 72 -6.71 -0.36 18.66
CA ALA A 72 -7.03 1.06 18.85
C ALA A 72 -5.81 1.77 19.42
N VAL A 73 -5.47 2.92 18.83
CA VAL A 73 -4.41 3.82 19.30
C VAL A 73 -4.94 5.23 19.36
N ASP A 74 -4.29 6.11 20.12
CA ASP A 74 -4.73 7.50 20.19
C ASP A 74 -4.64 8.15 18.79
N GLY A 75 -5.77 8.68 18.33
CA GLY A 75 -5.89 9.28 17.00
C GLY A 75 -6.05 8.30 15.82
N GLY A 76 -6.17 6.99 16.03
CA GLY A 76 -6.52 6.07 14.94
C GLY A 76 -6.46 4.58 15.27
N ILE A 77 -6.02 3.78 14.28
CA ILE A 77 -5.91 2.33 14.42
C ILE A 77 -4.60 1.80 13.86
N VAL A 78 -4.14 0.68 14.38
CA VAL A 78 -3.09 -0.15 13.78
C VAL A 78 -3.73 -1.46 13.32
N ARG A 79 -3.47 -1.84 12.07
CA ARG A 79 -3.91 -3.13 11.51
C ARG A 79 -2.71 -4.04 11.33
N VAL A 80 -2.81 -5.26 11.83
CA VAL A 80 -1.83 -6.32 11.60
C VAL A 80 -2.14 -6.97 10.24
N GLU A 81 -1.21 -6.89 9.31
CA GLU A 81 -1.35 -7.51 7.98
C GLU A 81 -0.91 -8.97 8.00
N GLY A 82 0.10 -9.28 8.81
CA GLY A 82 0.62 -10.63 8.98
C GLY A 82 1.94 -10.66 9.74
N ALA A 83 2.43 -11.86 10.00
CA ALA A 83 3.77 -12.07 10.51
C ALA A 83 4.52 -13.08 9.65
N LEU A 84 5.82 -12.90 9.54
CA LEU A 84 6.74 -13.75 8.81
C LEU A 84 7.88 -14.14 9.74
N SER A 85 8.38 -15.37 9.61
CA SER A 85 9.67 -15.72 10.20
C SER A 85 10.73 -14.90 9.47
N ALA A 86 11.51 -14.11 10.17
CA ALA A 86 12.65 -13.46 9.58
C ALA A 86 13.80 -14.45 9.70
N ALA A 87 14.15 -15.11 8.58
CA ALA A 87 15.26 -16.05 8.57
C ALA A 87 16.51 -15.38 9.16
N ARG A 88 17.23 -16.10 10.04
CA ARG A 88 18.55 -15.66 10.50
C ARG A 88 19.39 -15.32 9.27
N PRO A 89 20.12 -14.19 9.24
CA PRO A 89 21.24 -14.03 8.32
C PRO A 89 22.24 -15.15 8.63
N ALA A 90 22.09 -16.26 7.94
CA ALA A 90 22.99 -17.38 8.09
C ALA A 90 24.35 -16.90 7.55
N HIS A 91 25.31 -16.79 8.47
CA HIS A 91 26.73 -16.65 8.20
C HIS A 91 27.22 -15.22 7.93
N ALA A 92 27.49 -14.49 9.01
CA ALA A 92 28.74 -13.74 9.05
C ALA A 92 29.89 -14.76 8.93
N MET A 93 30.64 -14.73 7.84
CA MET A 93 31.86 -15.53 7.75
C MET A 93 32.79 -15.14 8.91
N PRO A 94 33.45 -16.09 9.59
CA PRO A 94 34.39 -15.77 10.67
C PRO A 94 35.41 -14.72 10.19
N GLY A 95 35.34 -13.51 10.74
CA GLY A 95 36.24 -12.40 10.41
C GLY A 95 35.69 -11.30 9.47
N MET A 96 34.42 -11.34 9.04
CA MET A 96 33.77 -10.29 8.23
C MET A 96 32.49 -9.75 8.89
N GLY A 97 32.67 -9.06 10.02
CA GLY A 97 31.59 -8.48 10.81
C GLY A 97 31.13 -9.41 11.92
N THR A 98 31.04 -8.88 13.13
CA THR A 98 30.16 -9.47 14.14
C THR A 98 28.74 -9.31 13.61
N ASP A 99 27.92 -10.36 13.72
CA ASP A 99 26.48 -10.17 13.70
C ASP A 99 26.19 -9.13 14.78
N GLU A 100 25.87 -7.88 14.39
CA GLU A 100 25.71 -6.77 15.34
C GLU A 100 24.47 -6.97 16.22
N ASP A 101 23.72 -8.03 15.95
CA ASP A 101 22.41 -8.31 16.49
C ASP A 101 22.14 -9.84 16.54
N PRO A 102 22.73 -10.55 17.51
CA PRO A 102 22.53 -11.98 17.67
C PRO A 102 21.18 -12.28 18.35
N VAL A 103 20.40 -13.20 17.76
CA VAL A 103 19.21 -13.79 18.39
C VAL A 103 19.64 -14.84 19.42
N ALA A 104 19.00 -14.86 20.59
CA ALA A 104 19.30 -15.81 21.66
C ALA A 104 19.10 -17.28 21.22
N ASP A 105 19.81 -18.20 21.89
CA ASP A 105 19.60 -19.63 21.69
C ASP A 105 18.21 -20.04 22.18
N GLY A 106 17.46 -20.74 21.32
CA GLY A 106 16.05 -21.09 21.59
C GLY A 106 15.04 -20.07 21.06
N ASP A 107 15.51 -18.89 20.64
CA ASP A 107 14.66 -17.87 20.03
C ASP A 107 14.84 -17.82 18.50
N ARG A 108 13.81 -17.30 17.84
CA ARG A 108 13.77 -16.96 16.43
C ARG A 108 13.24 -15.54 16.24
N ARG A 109 13.65 -14.90 15.15
CA ARG A 109 13.15 -13.57 14.80
C ARG A 109 11.90 -13.67 13.95
N VAL A 110 10.93 -12.83 14.26
CA VAL A 110 9.70 -12.65 13.47
C VAL A 110 9.54 -11.19 13.07
N SER A 111 9.07 -10.96 11.85
CA SER A 111 8.68 -9.65 11.34
C SER A 111 7.16 -9.58 11.28
N VAL A 112 6.56 -8.60 11.95
CA VAL A 112 5.13 -8.34 11.95
C VAL A 112 4.86 -7.11 11.10
N ASP A 113 4.15 -7.29 9.99
CA ASP A 113 3.77 -6.20 9.11
C ASP A 113 2.51 -5.53 9.62
N ILE A 114 2.58 -4.21 9.78
CA ILE A 114 1.49 -3.39 10.29
C ILE A 114 1.19 -2.22 9.35
N THR A 115 -0.07 -1.77 9.39
CA THR A 115 -0.50 -0.51 8.79
C THR A 115 -1.11 0.37 9.87
N LEU A 116 -0.52 1.55 10.11
CA LEU A 116 -1.11 2.60 10.92
C LEU A 116 -2.06 3.42 10.06
N LEU A 117 -3.25 3.71 10.57
CA LEU A 117 -4.24 4.56 9.92
C LEU A 117 -4.66 5.68 10.87
N ALA A 118 -4.34 6.93 10.52
CA ALA A 118 -4.77 8.09 11.26
C ALA A 118 -6.24 8.41 10.96
N GLY A 119 -7.02 8.66 11.99
CA GLY A 119 -8.43 9.02 11.91
C GLY A 119 -8.64 10.49 11.55
N ALA A 120 -9.54 11.14 12.29
CA ALA A 120 -9.87 12.55 12.10
C ALA A 120 -8.82 13.52 12.69
N SER A 121 -7.99 13.03 13.61
CA SER A 121 -6.87 13.74 14.23
C SER A 121 -5.53 13.18 13.77
N GLU A 122 -4.45 13.87 14.12
CA GLU A 122 -3.12 13.26 14.00
C GLU A 122 -3.02 12.01 14.88
N LEU A 123 -2.27 11.02 14.41
CA LEU A 123 -1.91 9.84 15.17
C LEU A 123 -0.43 9.96 15.52
N ARG A 124 -0.11 9.94 16.81
CA ARG A 124 1.27 9.90 17.28
C ARG A 124 1.66 8.46 17.56
N TYR A 125 2.86 8.07 17.15
CA TYR A 125 3.31 6.70 17.31
C TYR A 125 4.79 6.64 17.64
N ALA A 126 5.16 5.64 18.43
CA ALA A 126 6.53 5.24 18.66
C ALA A 126 6.66 3.73 18.52
N GLY A 127 7.79 3.26 17.98
CA GLY A 127 8.06 1.83 17.87
C GLY A 127 8.09 1.14 19.24
N GLU A 128 8.65 1.80 20.24
CA GLU A 128 8.78 1.30 21.61
C GLU A 128 7.46 1.07 22.35
N ASP A 129 6.36 1.68 21.88
CA ASP A 129 5.03 1.47 22.44
C ASP A 129 4.43 0.12 22.02
N PHE A 130 4.99 -0.52 20.98
CA PHE A 130 4.56 -1.85 20.55
C PHE A 130 5.20 -2.94 21.41
N ALA A 131 4.36 -3.78 22.00
CA ALA A 131 4.80 -4.93 22.77
C ALA A 131 4.14 -6.22 22.28
N LEU A 132 4.96 -7.25 22.03
CA LEU A 132 4.51 -8.60 21.72
C LEU A 132 4.70 -9.47 22.97
N THR A 133 3.66 -10.23 23.34
CA THR A 133 3.72 -11.23 24.41
C THR A 133 3.42 -12.63 23.86
N VAL A 134 4.10 -13.63 24.39
CA VAL A 134 3.93 -15.06 24.04
C VAL A 134 3.68 -15.81 25.34
N ASP A 135 2.59 -16.56 25.41
CA ASP A 135 2.17 -17.29 26.62
C ASP A 135 2.09 -16.43 27.90
N GLY A 136 1.84 -15.13 27.74
CA GLY A 136 1.75 -14.16 28.83
C GLY A 136 3.08 -13.53 29.26
N GLU A 137 4.20 -13.96 28.69
CA GLU A 137 5.52 -13.36 28.90
C GLU A 137 5.87 -12.40 27.77
N PRO A 138 6.58 -11.30 28.03
CA PRO A 138 7.06 -10.43 26.95
C PRO A 138 8.03 -11.20 26.05
N ALA A 139 7.94 -10.95 24.73
CA ALA A 139 8.96 -11.40 23.79
C ALA A 139 10.35 -10.93 24.27
N SER A 140 11.37 -11.78 24.10
CA SER A 140 12.66 -11.69 24.79
C SER A 140 13.39 -10.36 24.59
N HIS A 141 13.15 -9.68 23.47
CA HIS A 141 13.74 -8.38 23.16
C HIS A 141 12.70 -7.36 22.67
N LEU A 142 12.81 -6.13 23.22
CA LEU A 142 12.15 -4.92 22.73
C LEU A 142 12.43 -4.75 21.24
N LEU A 143 11.50 -4.10 20.52
CA LEU A 143 11.53 -3.86 19.08
C LEU A 143 12.96 -3.61 18.58
N HIS A 144 13.52 -4.58 17.85
CA HIS A 144 14.96 -4.58 17.58
C HIS A 144 15.38 -3.44 16.63
N ARG A 145 14.49 -3.12 15.69
CA ARG A 145 14.65 -2.00 14.76
C ARG A 145 13.28 -1.57 14.28
N ASP A 146 12.87 -0.39 14.69
CA ASP A 146 11.73 0.30 14.12
C ASP A 146 12.10 0.84 12.75
N VAL A 147 11.47 0.29 11.70
CA VAL A 147 11.43 0.94 10.39
C VAL A 147 10.16 1.79 10.32
N LEU A 148 9.86 2.51 11.39
CA LEU A 148 8.73 3.43 11.49
C LEU A 148 9.25 4.86 11.18
N PRO A 149 8.99 5.40 9.97
CA PRO A 149 9.51 6.71 9.59
C PRO A 149 8.75 7.86 10.25
N GLY A 150 9.35 8.46 11.28
CA GLY A 150 8.80 9.64 11.97
C GLY A 150 8.01 9.25 13.21
N GLU A 151 7.24 10.21 13.74
CA GLU A 151 6.56 10.08 15.05
C GLU A 151 5.08 10.47 14.97
N VAL A 152 4.66 11.06 13.84
CA VAL A 152 3.32 11.63 13.66
C VAL A 152 2.81 11.31 12.27
N LEU A 153 1.58 10.82 12.21
CA LEU A 153 0.84 10.53 11.00
C LEU A 153 -0.31 11.55 10.84
N PRO A 154 -0.34 12.35 9.77
CA PRO A 154 -1.39 13.34 9.55
C PRO A 154 -2.80 12.72 9.45
N PRO A 155 -3.86 13.47 9.79
CA PRO A 155 -5.24 12.98 9.69
C PRO A 155 -5.58 12.39 8.32
N GLY A 156 -6.26 11.25 8.31
CA GLY A 156 -6.71 10.56 7.09
C GLY A 156 -5.59 9.95 6.24
N THR A 157 -4.38 9.82 6.78
CA THR A 157 -3.26 9.15 6.08
C THR A 157 -2.96 7.79 6.68
N SER A 158 -2.15 6.99 5.98
CA SER A 158 -1.73 5.66 6.40
C SER A 158 -0.23 5.48 6.25
N LEU A 159 0.36 4.65 7.12
CA LEU A 159 1.77 4.27 7.08
C LEU A 159 1.89 2.76 7.25
N SER A 160 2.57 2.09 6.32
CA SER A 160 2.93 0.68 6.48
C SER A 160 4.35 0.58 7.04
N ALA A 161 4.54 -0.31 8.00
CA ALA A 161 5.81 -0.55 8.66
C ALA A 161 5.93 -2.02 9.07
N THR A 162 7.16 -2.42 9.41
CA THR A 162 7.46 -3.78 9.89
C THR A 162 8.08 -3.67 11.27
N LEU A 163 7.56 -4.47 12.21
CA LEU A 163 8.07 -4.62 13.56
C LEU A 163 8.88 -5.91 13.67
N LEU A 164 10.04 -5.88 14.31
CA LEU A 164 10.89 -7.07 14.52
C LEU A 164 10.90 -7.47 16.00
N PHE A 165 10.54 -8.73 16.27
CA PHE A 165 10.54 -9.32 17.61
C PHE A 165 11.34 -10.63 17.63
N ASP A 166 12.01 -10.91 18.74
CA ASP A 166 12.60 -12.22 19.02
C ASP A 166 11.65 -13.00 19.93
N VAL A 167 11.23 -14.18 19.47
CA VAL A 167 10.22 -15.02 20.12
C VAL A 167 10.74 -16.45 20.26
N PRO A 168 10.23 -17.25 21.22
CA PRO A 168 10.60 -18.66 21.34
C PRO A 168 10.41 -19.42 20.02
N ALA A 169 11.34 -20.31 19.67
CA ALA A 169 11.35 -21.02 18.39
C ALA A 169 10.10 -21.89 18.15
N GLU A 170 9.40 -22.28 19.21
CA GLU A 170 8.16 -23.05 19.20
C GLU A 170 6.88 -22.20 19.24
N ALA A 171 6.97 -20.89 19.49
CA ALA A 171 5.81 -20.01 19.61
C ALA A 171 5.02 -19.96 18.30
N THR A 172 3.71 -20.22 18.34
CA THR A 172 2.84 -20.17 17.14
C THR A 172 1.84 -19.02 17.17
N VAL A 173 1.65 -18.42 18.34
CA VAL A 173 0.71 -17.32 18.59
C VAL A 173 1.37 -16.33 19.52
N GLY A 174 1.18 -15.04 19.25
CA GLY A 174 1.54 -13.95 20.15
C GLY A 174 0.41 -12.93 20.28
N MET A 175 0.46 -12.12 21.32
CA MET A 175 -0.48 -11.02 21.57
C MET A 175 0.26 -9.70 21.42
N LEU A 176 -0.06 -8.95 20.37
CA LEU A 176 0.50 -7.63 20.09
C LEU A 176 -0.35 -6.56 20.76
N SER A 177 0.27 -5.61 21.44
CA SER A 177 -0.38 -4.49 22.11
C SER A 177 0.35 -3.18 21.79
N TYR A 178 -0.31 -2.05 22.05
CA TYR A 178 0.23 -0.71 21.90
C TYR A 178 0.00 0.09 23.19
N ASP A 179 1.04 0.69 23.75
CA ASP A 179 1.02 1.53 24.98
C ASP A 179 0.26 0.87 26.16
N GLY A 180 0.47 -0.44 26.35
CA GLY A 180 -0.20 -1.23 27.40
C GLY A 180 -1.72 -1.37 27.23
N GLY A 181 -2.27 -1.00 26.09
CA GLY A 181 -3.68 -1.12 25.74
C GLY A 181 -4.14 -2.56 25.46
N PRO A 182 -5.37 -2.73 24.95
CA PRO A 182 -5.89 -4.03 24.54
C PRO A 182 -4.96 -4.69 23.51
N ALA A 183 -4.76 -6.00 23.63
CA ALA A 183 -3.92 -6.76 22.72
C ALA A 183 -4.76 -7.48 21.64
N THR A 184 -4.17 -7.67 20.47
CA THR A 184 -4.71 -8.51 19.39
C THR A 184 -3.82 -9.72 19.17
N GLU A 185 -4.44 -10.83 18.79
CA GLU A 185 -3.74 -12.05 18.41
C GLU A 185 -2.98 -11.86 17.10
N VAL A 186 -1.76 -12.41 17.04
CA VAL A 186 -0.89 -12.47 15.86
C VAL A 186 -0.43 -13.91 15.70
N VAL A 187 -0.67 -14.48 14.52
CA VAL A 187 -0.20 -15.83 14.17
C VAL A 187 1.28 -15.76 13.82
N LEU A 188 2.11 -16.53 14.51
CA LEU A 188 3.56 -16.56 14.33
C LEU A 188 3.94 -17.82 13.54
N PRO A 189 4.35 -17.71 12.26
CA PRO A 189 4.69 -18.87 11.45
C PRO A 189 5.94 -19.56 11.99
N ALA A 190 5.94 -20.90 11.96
CA ALA A 190 7.12 -21.68 12.33
C ALA A 190 8.24 -21.50 11.28
N GLU A 191 9.50 -21.59 11.70
CA GLU A 191 10.67 -21.37 10.84
C GLU A 191 10.70 -22.30 9.61
N ALA A 192 10.06 -23.48 9.69
CA ALA A 192 10.01 -24.48 8.63
C ALA A 192 9.02 -24.18 7.49
N GLU A 193 8.09 -23.23 7.65
CA GLU A 193 6.99 -23.02 6.69
C GLU A 193 7.31 -22.02 5.56
N GLN A 194 8.51 -21.45 5.52
CA GLN A 194 8.92 -20.49 4.47
C GLN A 194 9.72 -21.08 3.30
N SER A 195 9.51 -22.36 2.97
CA SER A 195 9.99 -22.90 1.70
C SER A 195 9.02 -22.59 0.56
N VAL A 196 9.39 -21.61 -0.26
CA VAL A 196 9.10 -21.48 -1.70
C VAL A 196 7.66 -21.11 -2.10
N ALA A 197 7.41 -19.81 -2.17
CA ALA A 197 6.50 -19.21 -3.17
C ALA A 197 7.31 -18.28 -4.09
N GLY A 198 8.25 -18.87 -4.82
CA GLY A 198 9.16 -18.14 -5.69
C GLY A 198 9.89 -19.06 -6.66
N ASP A 199 9.19 -20.03 -7.24
CA ASP A 199 9.72 -20.73 -8.42
C ASP A 199 9.35 -19.92 -9.66
N ALA A 200 10.27 -19.02 -10.01
CA ALA A 200 10.31 -18.38 -11.30
C ALA A 200 10.41 -19.48 -12.37
N THR A 201 9.29 -19.77 -13.03
CA THR A 201 9.32 -20.58 -14.25
C THR A 201 10.25 -19.89 -15.25
N THR A 202 11.40 -20.54 -15.42
CA THR A 202 12.48 -20.25 -16.34
C THR A 202 11.98 -19.98 -17.76
N VAL A 203 12.53 -18.92 -18.35
CA VAL A 203 12.48 -18.62 -19.78
C VAL A 203 13.04 -19.83 -20.55
N ASP A 204 12.18 -20.47 -21.35
CA ASP A 204 12.53 -21.50 -22.32
C ASP A 204 12.97 -20.83 -23.63
N ASP A 205 14.23 -20.39 -23.71
CA ASP A 205 14.87 -19.98 -24.97
C ASP A 205 15.48 -21.20 -25.67
N GLY A 206 14.61 -22.08 -26.18
CA GLY A 206 14.98 -23.24 -26.99
C GLY A 206 15.17 -22.89 -28.47
N ALA A 207 16.27 -22.23 -28.82
CA ALA A 207 16.72 -22.09 -30.20
C ALA A 207 17.46 -23.35 -30.67
N ALA A 208 16.86 -24.10 -31.60
CA ALA A 208 17.56 -25.12 -32.39
C ALA A 208 17.14 -25.00 -33.87
N ALA A 209 17.88 -24.17 -34.62
CA ALA A 209 17.91 -24.22 -36.07
C ALA A 209 19.09 -25.11 -36.49
N ASP A 210 18.83 -26.40 -36.73
CA ASP A 210 19.73 -27.30 -37.44
C ASP A 210 19.15 -27.56 -38.83
N ALA A 211 19.68 -26.87 -39.83
CA ALA A 211 19.47 -27.16 -41.24
C ALA A 211 20.84 -27.29 -41.89
N GLY A 212 21.32 -28.52 -41.97
CA GLY A 212 22.55 -28.87 -42.65
C GLY A 212 22.52 -28.53 -44.14
N HIS A 213 23.62 -27.95 -44.64
CA HIS A 213 23.99 -28.01 -46.04
C HIS A 213 25.48 -27.72 -46.26
N GLY A 214 26.18 -28.70 -46.84
CA GLY A 214 27.21 -28.45 -47.85
C GLY A 214 28.66 -28.27 -47.37
N ALA A 215 29.43 -29.36 -47.44
CA ALA A 215 30.82 -29.34 -47.94
C ALA A 215 30.85 -28.79 -49.40
N PRO A 216 31.99 -28.38 -50.03
CA PRO A 216 33.30 -29.06 -49.94
C PRO A 216 34.58 -28.18 -50.03
N GLU A 217 35.68 -28.84 -49.65
CA GLU A 217 37.01 -28.92 -50.30
C GLU A 217 37.55 -27.72 -51.11
N HIS A 218 38.79 -27.32 -50.81
CA HIS A 218 39.99 -27.50 -51.65
C HIS A 218 41.09 -26.48 -51.33
N GLY A 219 42.35 -26.94 -51.37
CA GLY A 219 43.51 -26.14 -51.79
C GLY A 219 44.44 -25.69 -50.69
#